data_AF-A0A0G1VRP1-F1
#
_entry.id   AF-A0A0G1VRP1-F1
#
_cell.length_a   1.000
_cell.length_b   1.000
_cell.length_c   1.000
_cell.angle_alpha   90.00
_cell.angle_beta   90.00
_cell.angle_gamma   90.00
#
_symmetry.space_group_name_H-M   'P 1'
#
loop_
_entity.id
_entity.type
_entity.pdbx_description
1 polymer ?
#
loop_
_entity_poly.entity_id
_entity_poly.type
_entity_poly.pdbx_seq_one_letter_code
_entity_poly.pdbx_strand_id
1 'polypeptide(L)'
;MIDIAPSLLYSQNAMTAELQNSLRIINKHRQILQEKYGVEQAGIFGSVAKGRSRSESDIDIVVEFSKPIGMFKFIELEEYLSSLLGKKVDLVTKQSLKPLIKDAILNETVYV
;
A
#
# COMPACT_ATOMS: atom_id res chain seq x y z
N MET A 1 -31.90 32.35 -0.81
CA MET A 1 -31.75 31.06 -0.10
C MET A 1 -31.95 29.93 -1.10
N ILE A 2 -30.86 29.41 -1.65
CA ILE A 2 -30.65 27.97 -1.81
C ILE A 2 -29.17 27.79 -1.47
N ASP A 3 -28.89 27.49 -0.21
CA ASP A 3 -27.58 26.96 0.18
C ASP A 3 -27.44 25.61 -0.52
N ILE A 4 -26.72 25.60 -1.62
CA ILE A 4 -26.27 24.33 -2.19
C ILE A 4 -25.17 23.87 -1.25
N ALA A 5 -25.53 22.94 -0.36
CA ALA A 5 -24.61 22.32 0.58
C ALA A 5 -23.32 21.89 -0.18
N PRO A 6 -22.11 22.14 0.38
CA PRO A 6 -20.85 21.70 -0.21
C PRO A 6 -20.73 20.18 -0.45
N SER A 7 -21.75 19.41 -0.07
CA SER A 7 -21.83 17.95 -0.17
C SER A 7 -22.09 17.41 -1.57
N LEU A 8 -22.43 18.24 -2.57
CA LEU A 8 -22.81 17.77 -3.91
C LEU A 8 -21.67 17.80 -4.96
N LEU A 9 -20.43 18.10 -4.56
CA LEU A 9 -19.25 18.07 -5.45
C LEU A 9 -18.09 17.17 -4.93
N TYR A 10 -18.35 16.26 -4.00
CA TYR A 10 -17.42 15.19 -3.58
C TYR A 10 -17.44 13.99 -4.55
N SER A 11 -17.37 14.26 -5.84
CA SER A 11 -17.49 13.25 -6.90
C SER A 11 -16.25 12.34 -6.96
N GLN A 12 -16.42 11.09 -6.49
CA GLN A 12 -15.64 9.88 -6.77
C GLN A 12 -14.16 9.85 -6.30
N ASN A 13 -13.91 9.03 -5.27
CA ASN A 13 -12.61 8.60 -4.74
C ASN A 13 -11.74 9.69 -4.09
N ALA A 14 -12.22 10.29 -3.00
CA ALA A 14 -11.29 10.87 -2.03
C ALA A 14 -10.51 9.72 -1.37
N MET A 15 -9.26 9.51 -1.78
CA MET A 15 -8.32 8.63 -1.07
C MET A 15 -8.30 9.04 0.40
N THR A 16 -8.33 8.08 1.33
CA THR A 16 -8.27 8.39 2.75
C THR A 16 -6.96 9.09 3.09
N ALA A 17 -6.96 9.94 4.12
CA ALA A 17 -5.75 10.60 4.59
C ALA A 17 -4.65 9.58 4.97
N GLU A 18 -5.06 8.42 5.50
CA GLU A 18 -4.16 7.31 5.80
C GLU A 18 -3.51 6.75 4.53
N LEU A 19 -4.30 6.40 3.51
CA LEU A 19 -3.78 5.90 2.23
C LEU A 19 -2.82 6.92 1.59
N GLN A 20 -3.22 8.20 1.52
CA GLN A 20 -2.39 9.26 0.96
C GLN A 20 -1.06 9.41 1.70
N ASN A 21 -1.08 9.39 3.04
CA ASN A 21 0.13 9.54 3.83
C ASN A 21 1.06 8.33 3.68
N SER A 22 0.52 7.12 3.67
CA SER A 22 1.29 5.89 3.48
C SER A 22 1.97 5.86 2.10
N LEU A 23 1.23 6.13 1.02
CA LEU A 23 1.79 6.22 -0.33
C LEU A 23 2.89 7.30 -0.41
N ARG A 24 2.68 8.46 0.22
CA ARG A 24 3.68 9.53 0.26
C ARG A 24 4.96 9.10 0.98
N ILE A 25 4.85 8.37 2.10
CA ILE A 25 6.02 7.86 2.84
C ILE A 25 6.76 6.81 2.01
N ILE A 26 6.06 5.84 1.43
CA ILE A 26 6.67 4.80 0.59
C ILE A 26 7.39 5.45 -0.61
N ASN A 27 6.75 6.40 -1.29
CA ASN A 27 7.36 7.08 -2.44
C ASN A 27 8.61 7.89 -2.04
N LYS A 28 8.61 8.55 -0.87
CA LYS A 28 9.82 9.23 -0.34
C LYS A 28 10.99 8.29 -0.09
N HIS A 29 10.71 7.02 0.19
CA HIS A 29 11.72 5.99 0.47
C HIS A 29 12.00 5.09 -0.76
N ARG A 30 11.43 5.40 -1.93
CA ARG A 30 11.52 4.58 -3.15
C ARG A 30 12.94 4.19 -3.52
N GLN A 31 13.89 5.11 -3.39
CA GLN A 31 15.30 4.83 -3.68
C GLN A 31 15.89 3.75 -2.75
N ILE A 32 15.61 3.81 -1.45
CA ILE A 32 16.06 2.80 -0.49
C ILE A 32 15.39 1.45 -0.79
N LEU A 33 14.09 1.46 -1.09
CA LEU A 33 13.34 0.25 -1.45
C LEU A 33 13.94 -0.43 -2.69
N GLN A 34 14.33 0.36 -3.69
CA GLN A 34 14.99 -0.13 -4.90
C GLN A 34 16.42 -0.64 -4.63
N GLU A 35 17.28 0.19 -4.07
CA GLU A 35 18.72 -0.10 -3.95
C GLU A 35 19.02 -1.16 -2.90
N LYS A 36 18.38 -1.09 -1.72
CA LYS A 36 18.65 -2.00 -0.60
C LYS A 36 17.85 -3.29 -0.71
N TYR A 37 16.57 -3.18 -1.07
CA TYR A 37 15.63 -4.29 -1.02
C TYR A 37 15.27 -4.86 -2.40
N GLY A 38 15.66 -4.21 -3.50
CA GLY A 38 15.40 -4.69 -4.85
C GLY A 38 13.93 -4.56 -5.29
N VAL A 39 13.13 -3.76 -4.58
CA VAL A 39 11.72 -3.51 -4.87
C VAL A 39 11.61 -2.71 -6.17
N GLU A 40 10.98 -3.31 -7.18
CA GLU A 40 10.70 -2.68 -8.46
C GLU A 40 9.38 -1.88 -8.42
N GLN A 41 8.35 -2.47 -7.81
CA GLN A 41 7.05 -1.84 -7.59
C GLN A 41 6.54 -2.14 -6.18
N ALA A 42 5.83 -1.17 -5.61
CA ALA A 42 5.11 -1.31 -4.35
C ALA A 42 3.73 -0.67 -4.47
N GLY A 43 2.74 -1.24 -3.81
CA GLY A 43 1.41 -0.66 -3.75
C GLY A 43 0.64 -1.13 -2.51
N ILE A 44 -0.34 -0.32 -2.11
CA ILE A 44 -1.22 -0.61 -0.97
C ILE A 44 -2.53 -1.18 -1.51
N PHE A 45 -3.00 -2.29 -0.92
CA PHE A 45 -4.28 -2.90 -1.25
C PHE A 45 -5.15 -3.06 0.01
N GLY A 46 -6.23 -3.84 -0.08
CA GLY A 46 -7.00 -4.23 1.10
C GLY A 46 -7.77 -3.09 1.73
N SER A 47 -7.86 -3.11 3.06
CA SER A 47 -8.78 -2.24 3.80
C SER A 47 -8.43 -0.76 3.69
N VAL A 48 -7.13 -0.43 3.69
CA VAL A 48 -6.62 0.94 3.55
C VAL A 48 -6.92 1.49 2.16
N ALA A 49 -6.66 0.70 1.10
CA ALA A 49 -6.97 1.09 -0.27
C ALA A 49 -8.48 1.33 -0.50
N LYS A 50 -9.33 0.57 0.20
CA LYS A 50 -10.81 0.67 0.13
C LYS A 50 -11.41 1.74 1.04
N GLY A 51 -10.60 2.42 1.85
CA GLY A 51 -11.07 3.37 2.86
C GLY A 51 -11.94 2.74 3.96
N ARG A 52 -11.72 1.44 4.24
CA ARG A 52 -12.44 0.66 5.25
C ARG A 52 -11.53 0.24 6.42
N SER A 53 -10.32 0.79 6.51
CA SER A 53 -9.39 0.53 7.61
C SER A 53 -9.92 1.06 8.94
N ARG A 54 -9.57 0.36 10.03
CA ARG A 54 -9.80 0.79 11.41
C ARG A 54 -8.47 1.20 12.04
N SER A 55 -8.48 1.80 13.23
CA SER A 55 -7.25 2.22 13.92
C SER A 55 -6.23 1.09 14.05
N GLU A 56 -6.70 -0.11 14.37
CA GLU A 56 -5.90 -1.33 14.60
C GLU A 56 -5.62 -2.14 13.32
N SER A 57 -6.05 -1.67 12.14
CA SER A 57 -5.84 -2.41 10.90
C SER A 57 -4.37 -2.36 10.47
N ASP A 58 -3.87 -3.52 10.04
CA ASP A 58 -2.59 -3.66 9.32
C ASP A 58 -2.65 -2.91 7.98
N ILE A 59 -1.49 -2.56 7.44
CA ILE A 59 -1.35 -1.98 6.11
C ILE A 59 -0.90 -3.09 5.15
N ASP A 60 -1.81 -3.51 4.27
CA ASP A 60 -1.56 -4.55 3.27
C ASP A 60 -0.75 -3.97 2.10
N ILE A 61 0.48 -4.48 1.88
CA ILE A 61 1.39 -3.99 0.84
C ILE A 61 1.77 -5.13 -0.10
N VAL A 62 1.55 -4.93 -1.40
CA VAL A 62 2.07 -5.82 -2.44
C VAL A 62 3.35 -5.24 -3.02
N VAL A 63 4.37 -6.09 -3.17
CA VAL A 63 5.63 -5.73 -3.81
C VAL A 63 5.96 -6.66 -4.98
N GLU A 64 6.68 -6.11 -5.94
CA GLU A 64 7.35 -6.84 -7.01
C GLU A 64 8.84 -6.55 -6.91
N PHE A 65 9.66 -7.61 -6.99
CA PHE A 65 11.11 -7.48 -6.91
C PHE A 65 11.75 -7.68 -8.29
N SER A 66 12.75 -6.85 -8.59
CA SER A 66 13.60 -6.99 -9.78
C SER A 66 14.40 -8.30 -9.83
N LYS A 67 14.61 -8.92 -8.66
CA LYS A 67 15.29 -10.21 -8.49
C LYS A 67 14.76 -10.91 -7.24
N PRO A 68 14.83 -12.26 -7.16
CA PRO A 68 14.47 -12.98 -5.95
C PRO A 68 15.28 -12.48 -4.74
N ILE A 69 14.61 -12.32 -3.61
CA ILE A 69 15.25 -12.00 -2.33
C ILE A 69 15.08 -13.15 -1.35
N GLY A 70 16.03 -13.29 -0.42
CA GLY A 70 15.95 -14.27 0.65
C GLY A 70 14.97 -13.85 1.75
N MET A 71 14.48 -14.83 2.52
CA MET A 71 13.49 -14.63 3.60
C MET A 71 13.90 -13.55 4.61
N PHE A 72 15.17 -13.53 5.05
CA PHE A 72 15.64 -12.52 6.01
C PHE A 72 15.51 -11.09 5.48
N LYS A 73 15.82 -10.87 4.20
CA LYS A 73 15.69 -9.54 3.58
C LYS A 73 14.22 -9.17 3.36
N PHE A 74 13.35 -10.16 3.15
CA PHE A 74 11.91 -9.96 3.05
C PHE A 74 11.33 -9.50 4.40
N ILE A 75 11.68 -10.20 5.49
CA ILE A 75 11.28 -9.81 6.86
C ILE A 75 11.84 -8.42 7.21
N GLU A 76 13.11 -8.16 6.89
CA GLU A 76 13.72 -6.84 7.14
C GLU A 76 12.98 -5.72 6.39
N LEU A 77 12.49 -5.99 5.17
CA LEU A 77 11.67 -5.03 4.41
C LEU A 77 10.31 -4.80 5.07
N GLU A 78 9.64 -5.85 5.54
CA GLU A 78 8.36 -5.77 6.26
C GLU A 78 8.50 -4.95 7.55
N GLU A 79 9.54 -5.22 8.35
CA GLU A 79 9.86 -4.47 9.57
C GLU A 79 10.22 -3.01 9.28
N TYR A 80 10.97 -2.78 8.21
CA TYR A 80 11.33 -1.43 7.76
C TYR A 80 10.09 -0.62 7.37
N LEU A 81 9.20 -1.19 6.55
CA LEU A 81 7.95 -0.55 6.16
C LEU A 81 7.03 -0.33 7.37
N SER A 82 6.96 -1.30 8.29
CA SER A 82 6.17 -1.17 9.52
C SER A 82 6.66 -0.01 10.39
N SER A 83 7.98 0.10 10.55
CA SER A 83 8.61 1.19 11.30
C SER A 83 8.39 2.54 10.64
N LEU A 84 8.46 2.62 9.31
CA LEU A 84 8.20 3.84 8.55
C LEU A 84 6.75 4.32 8.64
N LEU A 85 5.80 3.38 8.64
CA LEU A 85 4.37 3.68 8.61
C LEU A 85 3.75 3.77 10.02
N GLY A 86 4.49 3.36 11.06
CA GLY A 86 4.03 3.35 12.45
C GLY A 86 2.91 2.35 12.72
N LYS A 87 2.73 1.36 11.84
CA LYS A 87 1.71 0.31 11.89
C LYS A 87 2.29 -0.99 11.39
N LYS A 88 1.69 -2.10 11.81
CA LYS A 88 2.02 -3.41 11.26
C LYS A 88 1.72 -3.44 9.76
N VAL A 89 2.67 -3.96 8.99
CA VAL A 89 2.53 -4.19 7.54
C VAL A 89 2.34 -5.68 7.29
N ASP A 90 1.36 -6.03 6.47
CA ASP A 90 1.27 -7.36 5.86
C ASP A 90 1.87 -7.27 4.46
N LEU A 91 3.11 -7.76 4.31
CA LEU A 91 3.85 -7.68 3.06
C LEU A 91 3.62 -8.96 2.25
N VAL A 92 3.22 -8.80 0.99
CA VAL A 92 3.07 -9.93 0.05
C VAL A 92 3.80 -9.66 -1.25
N THR A 93 4.25 -10.72 -1.90
CA THR A 93 4.78 -10.61 -3.27
C THR A 93 3.65 -10.77 -4.28
N LYS A 94 3.74 -10.05 -5.39
CA LYS A 94 2.80 -10.22 -6.51
C LYS A 94 2.77 -11.68 -7.03
N GLN A 95 3.90 -12.39 -6.91
CA GLN A 95 4.04 -13.79 -7.31
C GLN A 95 3.40 -14.77 -6.32
N SER A 96 3.28 -14.42 -5.03
CA SER A 96 2.65 -15.26 -4.00
C SER A 96 1.12 -15.20 -4.02
N LEU A 97 0.52 -14.25 -4.75
CA LEU A 97 -0.93 -14.14 -4.88
C LEU A 97 -1.52 -15.32 -5.66
N LYS A 98 -2.53 -15.98 -5.08
CA LYS A 98 -3.26 -17.06 -5.76
C LYS A 98 -3.98 -16.51 -7.00
N PRO A 99 -3.98 -17.22 -8.15
CA PRO A 99 -4.60 -16.73 -9.39
C PRO A 99 -6.04 -16.23 -9.22
N LEU A 100 -6.84 -16.92 -8.41
CA LEU A 100 -8.25 -16.59 -8.16
C LEU A 100 -8.47 -15.20 -7.53
N ILE A 101 -7.51 -14.71 -6.74
CA ILE A 101 -7.63 -13.42 -6.03
C ILE A 101 -6.65 -12.37 -6.54
N LYS A 102 -5.68 -12.78 -7.37
CA LYS A 102 -4.60 -11.93 -7.86
C LYS A 102 -5.15 -10.71 -8.58
N ASP A 103 -5.99 -10.90 -9.57
CA ASP A 103 -6.51 -9.78 -10.37
C ASP A 103 -7.38 -8.85 -9.53
N ALA A 104 -8.15 -9.40 -8.59
CA ALA A 104 -8.93 -8.58 -7.65
C ALA A 104 -8.03 -7.68 -6.80
N ILE A 105 -6.96 -8.24 -6.23
CA ILE A 105 -5.98 -7.49 -5.42
C ILE A 105 -5.24 -6.45 -6.27
N LEU A 106 -4.77 -6.82 -7.46
CA LEU A 106 -4.01 -5.90 -8.31
C LEU A 106 -4.87 -4.75 -8.83
N ASN A 107 -6.15 -4.99 -9.13
CA ASN A 107 -7.08 -3.95 -9.58
C ASN A 107 -7.47 -2.96 -8.48
N GLU A 108 -7.44 -3.36 -7.20
CA GLU A 108 -7.68 -2.46 -6.07
C GLU A 108 -6.39 -1.83 -5.51
N THR A 109 -5.22 -2.29 -5.97
CA THR A 109 -3.94 -1.80 -5.49
C THR A 109 -3.70 -0.37 -5.97
N VAL A 110 -3.29 0.52 -5.06
CA VAL A 110 -2.79 1.85 -5.39
C VAL A 110 -1.28 1.84 -5.30
N TYR A 111 -0.62 2.00 -6.45
CA TYR A 111 0.84 1.94 -6.59
C TYR A 111 1.53 3.29 -6.35
N VAL A 112 2.82 3.24 -6.02
CA VAL A 112 3.72 4.39 -5.92
C VAL A 112 4.79 4.43 -7.00
#